data_AF-A0A2H5Q7W6-F1
#
_entry.id   AF-A0A2H5Q7W6-F1
#
_cell.length_a   1.000
_cell.length_b   1.000
_cell.length_c   1.000
_cell.angle_alpha   90.00
_cell.angle_beta   90.00
_cell.angle_gamma   90.00
#
_symmetry.space_group_name_H-M   'P 1'
#
loop_
_entity.id
_entity.type
_entity.pdbx_description
1 polymer ?
#
loop_
_entity_poly.entity_id
_entity_poly.type
_entity_poly.pdbx_seq_one_letter_code
_entity_poly.pdbx_strand_id
1 'polypeptide(L)'
;MTTKVKLLGFWCSPFAFRVVWALKLKGVEFEYIEEDIFNKSTELLELNPVHKKVPVLVHDKRVIVESFVILEYIDETWPQDPLLPQDPYEKAMARFWAKFGDEKSTWTKGEEKEDALKATMEALEKIEGELKGKSYFGGENKYAYLEIAIGWINYLIPIWEEIASIQFLDPKRFPAITAWKSKFLDNPLIKETLPPREKLLIYLHQRVKHREIDATIRELAETKLEN
;
A
#
# COMPACT_ATOMS: atom_id res chain seq x y z
N MET A 1 19.73 -26.74 3.84
CA MET A 1 18.50 -26.64 3.03
C MET A 1 18.14 -25.17 3.01
N THR A 2 18.07 -24.55 1.84
CA THR A 2 17.66 -23.15 1.71
C THR A 2 16.18 -23.04 2.10
N THR A 3 15.85 -22.16 3.05
CA THR A 3 14.47 -21.83 3.42
C THR A 3 13.74 -21.34 2.19
N LYS A 4 12.55 -21.89 1.89
CA LYS A 4 11.78 -21.51 0.70
C LYS A 4 10.78 -20.42 1.07
N VAL A 5 10.96 -19.23 0.50
CA VAL A 5 10.02 -18.11 0.66
C VAL A 5 9.24 -17.92 -0.64
N LYS A 6 7.91 -17.90 -0.55
CA LYS A 6 7.02 -17.54 -1.65
C LYS A 6 6.12 -16.38 -1.25
N LEU A 7 5.80 -15.51 -2.18
CA LEU A 7 4.86 -14.41 -2.01
C LEU A 7 3.80 -14.45 -3.10
N LEU A 8 2.56 -14.76 -2.74
CA LEU A 8 1.41 -14.54 -3.63
C LEU A 8 1.05 -13.06 -3.56
N GLY A 9 1.08 -12.40 -4.71
CA GLY A 9 0.88 -10.96 -4.84
C GLY A 9 0.06 -10.62 -6.06
N PHE A 10 -0.26 -9.33 -6.20
CA PHE A 10 -0.85 -8.78 -7.41
C PHE A 10 -0.03 -7.57 -7.83
N TRP A 11 0.32 -7.48 -9.11
CA TRP A 11 1.36 -6.59 -9.65
C TRP A 11 1.22 -5.12 -9.26
N CYS A 12 0.01 -4.64 -8.97
CA CYS A 12 -0.24 -3.26 -8.53
C CYS A 12 -0.81 -3.13 -7.12
N SER A 13 -0.73 -4.17 -6.30
CA SER A 13 -1.23 -4.15 -4.93
C SER A 13 -0.27 -3.38 -4.01
N PRO A 14 -0.69 -2.25 -3.39
CA PRO A 14 0.14 -1.55 -2.41
C PRO A 14 0.50 -2.43 -1.22
N PHE A 15 -0.39 -3.37 -0.87
CA PHE A 15 -0.17 -4.32 0.22
C PHE A 15 0.92 -5.34 -0.11
N ALA A 16 1.01 -5.78 -1.37
CA ALA A 16 2.08 -6.66 -1.81
C ALA A 16 3.42 -5.93 -1.87
N PHE A 17 3.43 -4.66 -2.29
CA PHE A 17 4.66 -3.85 -2.30
C PHE A 17 5.33 -3.74 -0.94
N ARG A 18 4.55 -3.57 0.15
CA ARG A 18 5.08 -3.62 1.52
C ARG A 18 5.99 -4.84 1.74
N VAL A 19 5.47 -6.01 1.39
CA VAL A 19 6.14 -7.29 1.61
C VAL A 19 7.35 -7.46 0.68
N VAL A 20 7.20 -7.10 -0.60
CA VAL A 20 8.30 -7.11 -1.58
C VAL A 20 9.46 -6.23 -1.11
N TRP A 21 9.17 -5.00 -0.66
CA TRP A 21 10.17 -4.08 -0.16
C TRP A 21 10.85 -4.63 1.09
N ALA A 22 10.10 -5.15 2.05
CA ALA A 22 10.66 -5.73 3.26
C ALA A 22 11.59 -6.91 2.96
N LEU A 23 11.17 -7.86 2.12
CA LEU A 23 12.01 -9.01 1.75
C LEU A 23 13.30 -8.57 1.05
N LYS A 24 13.21 -7.63 0.08
CA LYS A 24 14.39 -7.09 -0.61
C LYS A 24 15.33 -6.34 0.33
N LEU A 25 14.79 -5.56 1.27
CA LEU A 25 15.60 -4.85 2.27
C LEU A 25 16.32 -5.81 3.21
N LYS A 26 15.70 -6.93 3.55
CA LYS A 26 16.31 -8.00 4.34
C LYS A 26 17.25 -8.91 3.52
N GLY A 27 17.39 -8.68 2.21
CA GLY A 27 18.19 -9.53 1.33
C GLY A 27 17.66 -10.97 1.22
N VAL A 28 16.35 -11.17 1.41
CA VAL A 28 15.71 -12.48 1.35
C VAL A 28 15.28 -12.76 -0.08
N GLU A 29 15.79 -13.86 -0.64
CA GLU A 29 15.34 -14.39 -1.93
C GLU A 29 13.96 -15.02 -1.80
N PHE A 30 13.06 -14.73 -2.75
CA PHE A 30 11.69 -15.26 -2.75
C PHE A 30 11.14 -15.49 -4.15
N GLU A 31 10.24 -16.47 -4.26
CA GLU A 31 9.44 -16.71 -5.46
C GLU A 31 8.18 -15.84 -5.42
N TYR A 32 8.02 -14.91 -6.36
CA TYR A 32 6.81 -14.11 -6.48
C TYR A 32 5.81 -14.80 -7.41
N ILE A 33 4.60 -15.06 -6.91
CA ILE A 33 3.51 -15.70 -7.64
C ILE A 33 2.45 -14.63 -7.90
N GLU A 34 2.24 -14.31 -9.17
CA GLU A 34 1.22 -13.34 -9.60
C GLU A 34 -0.17 -13.97 -9.55
N GLU A 35 -1.09 -13.33 -8.84
CA GLU A 35 -2.49 -13.74 -8.68
C GLU A 35 -3.43 -12.86 -9.50
N ASP A 36 -4.42 -13.49 -10.16
CA ASP A 36 -5.57 -12.75 -10.67
C ASP A 36 -6.60 -12.57 -9.54
N ILE A 37 -6.71 -11.34 -9.01
CA ILE A 37 -7.63 -11.04 -7.92
C ILE A 37 -9.11 -11.02 -8.32
N PHE A 38 -9.42 -11.04 -9.63
CA PHE A 38 -10.77 -11.13 -10.17
C PHE A 38 -11.17 -12.59 -10.44
N ASN A 39 -10.18 -13.45 -10.73
CA ASN A 39 -10.33 -14.89 -10.88
C ASN A 39 -9.32 -15.64 -10.00
N LYS A 40 -9.59 -15.62 -8.69
CA LYS A 40 -8.67 -16.08 -7.65
C LYS A 40 -8.33 -17.57 -7.80
N SER A 41 -7.04 -17.89 -7.68
CA SER A 41 -6.57 -19.27 -7.74
C SER A 41 -7.10 -20.11 -6.57
N THR A 42 -7.20 -21.43 -6.76
CA THR A 42 -7.51 -22.35 -5.67
C THR A 42 -6.45 -22.28 -4.56
N GLU A 43 -5.18 -22.10 -4.92
CA GLU A 43 -4.08 -21.95 -3.97
C GLU A 43 -4.28 -20.73 -3.04
N LEU A 44 -4.65 -19.57 -3.59
CA LEU A 44 -4.95 -18.38 -2.78
C LEU A 44 -6.13 -18.62 -1.82
N LEU A 45 -7.19 -19.29 -2.30
CA LEU A 45 -8.38 -19.58 -1.50
C LEU A 45 -8.08 -20.58 -0.36
N GLU A 46 -7.18 -21.53 -0.59
CA GLU A 46 -6.74 -22.51 0.41
C GLU A 46 -5.76 -21.90 1.42
N LEU A 47 -4.82 -21.07 0.97
CA LEU A 47 -3.82 -20.44 1.84
C LEU A 47 -4.41 -19.30 2.70
N ASN A 48 -5.37 -18.54 2.17
CA ASN A 48 -6.07 -17.48 2.90
C ASN A 48 -7.60 -17.67 2.85
N PRO A 49 -8.14 -18.68 3.56
CA PRO A 49 -9.57 -19.00 3.49
C PRO A 49 -10.45 -17.93 4.15
N VAL A 50 -9.90 -17.16 5.09
CA VAL A 50 -10.62 -16.12 5.84
C VAL A 50 -10.89 -14.90 4.96
N HIS A 51 -9.84 -14.30 4.39
CA HIS A 51 -9.97 -13.05 3.65
C HIS A 51 -9.89 -13.21 2.13
N LYS A 52 -9.28 -14.30 1.65
CA LYS A 52 -9.15 -14.61 0.21
C LYS A 52 -8.49 -13.46 -0.54
N LYS A 53 -7.47 -12.85 0.04
CA LYS A 53 -6.78 -11.65 -0.44
C LYS A 53 -5.27 -11.86 -0.46
N VAL A 54 -4.61 -11.13 -1.35
CA VAL A 54 -3.15 -10.93 -1.36
C VAL A 54 -2.77 -9.70 -0.52
N PRO A 55 -1.53 -9.63 0.02
CA PRO A 55 -0.47 -10.63 -0.08
C PRO A 55 -0.67 -11.85 0.83
N VAL A 56 -0.09 -12.97 0.42
CA VAL A 56 0.11 -14.17 1.26
C VAL A 56 1.58 -14.56 1.20
N LEU A 57 2.26 -14.59 2.35
CA LEU A 57 3.62 -15.06 2.47
C LEU A 57 3.61 -16.54 2.90
N VAL A 58 4.31 -17.38 2.15
CA VAL A 58 4.59 -18.76 2.55
C VAL A 58 6.08 -18.88 2.85
N HIS A 59 6.42 -19.12 4.12
CA HIS A 59 7.78 -19.39 4.55
C HIS A 59 7.87 -20.85 4.98
N ASP A 60 8.52 -21.66 4.14
CA ASP A 60 8.50 -23.12 4.18
C ASP A 60 7.08 -23.71 4.18
N LYS A 61 6.58 -24.12 5.35
CA LYS A 61 5.23 -24.69 5.54
C LYS A 61 4.31 -23.76 6.31
N ARG A 62 4.75 -22.54 6.62
CA ARG A 62 4.00 -21.56 7.41
C ARG A 62 3.40 -20.53 6.48
N VAL A 63 2.11 -20.26 6.66
CA VAL A 63 1.37 -19.27 5.90
C VAL A 63 1.10 -18.07 6.77
N ILE A 64 1.46 -16.88 6.29
CA ILE A 64 1.25 -15.60 6.95
C ILE A 64 0.45 -14.71 5.99
N VAL A 65 -0.63 -14.13 6.51
CA VAL A 65 -1.56 -13.24 5.78
C VAL A 65 -1.60 -11.88 6.48
N GLU A 66 -2.22 -10.88 5.84
CA GLU A 66 -2.25 -9.47 6.25
C GLU A 66 -0.88 -8.78 6.16
N SER A 67 -0.79 -7.75 5.31
CA SER A 67 0.50 -7.13 4.98
C SER A 67 1.29 -6.62 6.19
N PHE A 68 0.64 -6.01 7.20
CA PHE A 68 1.31 -5.56 8.41
C PHE A 68 1.80 -6.71 9.28
N VAL A 69 1.02 -7.78 9.41
CA VAL A 69 1.43 -8.99 10.15
C VAL A 69 2.62 -9.65 9.45
N ILE A 70 2.61 -9.69 8.11
CA ILE A 70 3.74 -10.17 7.32
C ILE A 70 4.99 -9.31 7.53
N LEU A 71 4.86 -7.97 7.58
CA LEU A 71 5.99 -7.09 7.85
C LEU A 71 6.63 -7.35 9.21
N GLU A 72 5.82 -7.48 10.26
CA GLU A 72 6.33 -7.81 11.61
C GLU A 72 6.98 -9.19 11.63
N TYR A 73 6.38 -10.18 10.97
CA TYR A 73 6.97 -11.51 10.83
C TYR A 73 8.34 -11.48 10.13
N ILE A 74 8.47 -10.70 9.05
CA ILE A 74 9.75 -10.51 8.35
C ILE A 74 10.78 -9.87 9.27
N ASP A 75 10.41 -8.82 10.00
CA ASP A 75 11.34 -8.10 10.87
C ASP A 75 11.84 -8.97 12.03
N GLU A 76 10.97 -9.81 12.60
CA GLU A 76 11.32 -10.75 13.68
C GLU A 76 12.10 -11.97 13.18
N THR A 77 11.83 -12.45 11.96
CA THR A 77 12.49 -13.64 11.38
C THR A 77 13.90 -13.33 10.90
N TRP A 78 14.11 -12.14 10.32
CA TRP A 78 15.40 -11.66 9.83
C TRP A 78 15.78 -10.36 10.56
N PRO A 79 16.33 -10.47 11.80
CA PRO A 79 16.50 -9.33 12.70
C PRO A 79 17.63 -8.36 12.29
N GLN A 80 18.42 -8.71 11.27
CA GLN A 80 19.42 -7.82 10.69
C GLN A 80 18.72 -6.60 10.08
N ASP A 81 19.24 -5.40 10.35
CA ASP A 81 18.67 -4.12 9.91
C ASP A 81 17.16 -3.98 10.26
N PRO A 82 16.82 -3.75 11.54
CA PRO A 82 15.43 -3.69 11.99
C PRO A 82 14.61 -2.63 11.23
N LEU A 83 13.41 -3.03 10.81
CA LEU A 83 12.42 -2.14 10.21
C LEU A 83 11.75 -1.32 11.31
N LEU A 84 11.42 -1.95 12.43
CA LEU A 84 10.83 -1.27 13.58
C LEU A 84 11.90 -0.72 14.54
N PRO A 85 11.62 0.40 15.22
CA PRO A 85 12.43 0.89 16.33
C PRO A 85 12.51 -0.14 17.46
N GLN A 86 13.58 -0.09 18.24
CA GLN A 86 13.74 -0.94 19.43
C GLN A 86 12.97 -0.39 20.63
N ASP A 87 12.88 0.93 20.75
CA ASP A 87 12.12 1.57 21.82
C ASP A 87 10.61 1.20 21.72
N PRO A 88 9.98 0.74 22.81
CA PRO A 88 8.58 0.33 22.78
C PRO A 88 7.60 1.43 22.38
N TYR A 89 7.85 2.68 22.78
CA TYR A 89 6.99 3.81 22.45
C TYR A 89 7.11 4.16 20.97
N GLU A 90 8.33 4.29 20.46
CA GLU A 90 8.58 4.55 19.03
C GLU A 90 7.99 3.44 18.15
N LYS A 91 8.13 2.17 18.56
CA LYS A 91 7.50 1.03 17.88
C LYS A 91 5.98 1.13 17.86
N ALA A 92 5.36 1.53 18.97
CA ALA A 92 3.92 1.75 19.03
C ALA A 92 3.47 2.91 18.11
N MET A 93 4.25 3.99 18.04
CA MET A 93 3.97 5.13 17.16
C MET A 93 4.13 4.77 15.68
N ALA A 94 5.14 3.98 15.31
CA ALA A 94 5.29 3.47 13.95
C ALA A 94 4.07 2.65 13.51
N ARG A 95 3.58 1.75 14.38
CA ARG A 95 2.35 0.95 14.12
C ARG A 95 1.10 1.82 14.01
N PHE A 96 0.95 2.79 14.91
CA PHE A 96 -0.19 3.72 14.89
C PHE A 96 -0.26 4.47 13.57
N TRP A 97 0.84 5.10 13.16
CA TRP A 97 0.88 5.88 11.92
C TRP A 97 0.74 5.03 10.67
N ALA A 98 1.28 3.79 10.68
CA ALA A 98 1.10 2.85 9.58
C ALA A 98 -0.39 2.49 9.41
N LYS A 99 -1.08 2.18 10.51
CA LYS A 99 -2.51 1.91 10.52
C LYS A 99 -3.32 3.14 10.10
N PHE A 100 -2.98 4.31 10.62
CA PHE A 100 -3.64 5.57 10.27
C PHE A 100 -3.57 5.86 8.76
N GLY A 101 -2.38 5.75 8.16
CA GLY A 101 -2.23 5.97 6.72
C GLY A 101 -2.92 4.92 5.87
N ASP A 102 -2.97 3.66 6.33
CA ASP A 102 -3.70 2.58 5.67
C ASP A 102 -5.21 2.82 5.64
N GLU A 103 -5.81 3.16 6.79
CA GLU A 103 -7.25 3.37 6.91
C GLU A 103 -7.75 4.54 6.05
N LYS A 104 -6.91 5.56 5.89
CA LYS A 104 -7.23 6.79 5.14
C LYS A 104 -6.99 6.68 3.64
N SER A 105 -6.58 5.51 3.15
CA SER A 105 -6.51 5.22 1.71
C SER A 105 -7.88 4.91 1.05
N THR A 106 -8.91 5.66 1.43
CA THR A 106 -10.32 5.33 1.12
C THR A 106 -10.72 5.54 -0.34
N TRP A 107 -9.88 6.13 -1.19
CA TRP A 107 -10.10 6.22 -2.65
C TRP A 107 -10.38 4.86 -3.31
N THR A 108 -9.86 3.78 -2.71
CA THR A 108 -10.11 2.43 -3.19
C THR A 108 -11.45 1.84 -2.74
N LYS A 109 -12.19 2.47 -1.82
CA LYS A 109 -13.38 1.92 -1.17
C LYS A 109 -14.72 2.39 -1.75
N GLY A 110 -14.71 3.33 -2.70
CA GLY A 110 -15.94 3.74 -3.40
C GLY A 110 -16.87 4.64 -2.57
N GLU A 111 -16.31 5.37 -1.60
CA GLU A 111 -16.99 6.46 -0.90
C GLU A 111 -17.35 7.60 -1.87
N GLU A 112 -18.34 8.41 -1.53
CA GLU A 112 -18.68 9.62 -2.28
C GLU A 112 -17.44 10.50 -2.45
N LYS A 113 -17.24 11.01 -3.67
CA LYS A 113 -15.99 11.63 -4.11
C LYS A 113 -15.55 12.81 -3.24
N GLU A 114 -16.49 13.53 -2.63
CA GLU A 114 -16.23 14.72 -1.81
C GLU A 114 -15.81 14.38 -0.37
N ASP A 115 -16.48 13.42 0.28
CA ASP A 115 -16.12 12.98 1.63
C ASP A 115 -14.76 12.25 1.64
N ALA A 116 -14.52 11.40 0.63
CA ALA A 116 -13.23 10.73 0.45
C ALA A 116 -12.09 11.74 0.24
N LEU A 117 -12.38 12.82 -0.50
CA LEU A 117 -11.44 13.92 -0.72
C LEU A 117 -11.08 14.61 0.59
N LYS A 118 -12.10 15.04 1.35
CA LYS A 118 -11.88 15.72 2.63
C LYS A 118 -11.09 14.84 3.60
N ALA A 119 -11.47 13.58 3.74
CA ALA A 119 -10.78 12.62 4.61
C ALA A 119 -9.31 12.42 4.22
N THR A 120 -9.02 12.41 2.91
CA THR A 120 -7.64 12.32 2.40
C THR A 120 -6.84 13.56 2.72
N MET A 121 -7.41 14.75 2.50
CA MET A 121 -6.73 16.01 2.80
C MET A 121 -6.38 16.13 4.29
N GLU A 122 -7.32 15.80 5.17
CA GLU A 122 -7.08 15.76 6.61
C GLU A 122 -6.00 14.74 7.01
N ALA A 123 -5.93 13.61 6.31
CA ALA A 123 -4.90 12.60 6.55
C ALA A 123 -3.52 13.09 6.10
N LEU A 124 -3.43 13.73 4.92
CA LEU A 124 -2.19 14.31 4.41
C LEU A 124 -1.67 15.42 5.32
N GLU A 125 -2.54 16.26 5.89
CA GLU A 125 -2.13 17.29 6.86
C GLU A 125 -1.53 16.70 8.13
N LYS A 126 -2.11 15.62 8.65
CA LYS A 126 -1.58 14.91 9.82
C LYS A 126 -0.24 14.24 9.52
N ILE A 127 -0.12 13.62 8.35
CA ILE A 127 1.12 12.99 7.88
C ILE A 127 2.23 14.04 7.67
N GLU A 128 1.91 15.18 7.08
CA GLU A 128 2.83 16.31 6.90
C GLU A 128 3.33 16.82 8.26
N GLY A 129 2.44 16.94 9.24
CA GLY A 129 2.79 17.31 10.61
C GLY A 129 3.77 16.33 11.25
N GLU A 130 3.55 15.03 11.05
CA GLU A 130 4.42 13.95 11.57
C GLU A 130 5.81 13.93 10.89
N LEU A 131 5.86 14.24 9.59
CA LEU A 131 7.11 14.32 8.82
C LEU A 131 7.89 15.61 9.04
N LYS A 132 7.24 16.67 9.54
CA LYS A 132 7.85 17.98 9.65
C LYS A 132 9.14 17.95 10.47
N GLY A 133 10.23 18.45 9.88
CA GLY A 133 11.55 18.46 10.50
C GLY A 133 12.31 17.13 10.41
N LYS A 134 11.73 16.11 9.77
CA LYS A 134 12.35 14.79 9.56
C LYS A 134 12.70 14.59 8.09
N SER A 135 13.74 13.80 7.83
CA SER A 135 14.05 13.34 6.47
C SER A 135 13.23 12.12 6.05
N TYR A 136 12.89 11.27 7.02
CA TYR A 136 12.11 10.04 6.92
C TYR A 136 11.27 9.92 8.20
N PHE A 137 10.21 9.13 8.17
CA PHE A 137 9.41 8.84 9.36
C PHE A 137 10.23 8.22 10.49
N GLY A 138 11.17 7.33 10.14
CA GLY A 138 12.11 6.71 11.08
C GLY A 138 13.33 7.58 11.43
N GLY A 139 13.28 8.88 11.18
CA GLY A 139 14.41 9.79 11.40
C GLY A 139 15.55 9.53 10.43
N GLU A 140 16.65 8.95 10.90
CA GLU A 140 17.83 8.60 10.08
C GLU A 140 17.66 7.25 9.35
N ASN A 141 16.76 6.38 9.83
CA ASN A 141 16.48 5.10 9.17
C ASN A 141 15.56 5.30 7.95
N LYS A 142 16.18 5.39 6.77
CA LYS A 142 15.52 5.54 5.47
C LYS A 142 14.69 4.33 5.01
N TYR A 143 14.73 3.22 5.76
CA TYR A 143 14.01 1.98 5.47
C TYR A 143 13.07 1.57 6.61
N ALA A 144 12.72 2.52 7.48
CA ALA A 144 11.87 2.25 8.63
C ALA A 144 10.51 1.68 8.21
N TYR A 145 9.90 0.92 9.11
CA TYR A 145 8.60 0.27 8.95
C TYR A 145 7.54 1.18 8.33
N LEU A 146 7.49 2.45 8.75
CA LEU A 146 6.50 3.40 8.24
C LEU A 146 6.75 3.80 6.77
N GLU A 147 8.01 3.87 6.35
CA GLU A 147 8.41 4.13 4.95
C GLU A 147 7.81 3.08 4.02
N ILE A 148 7.97 1.80 4.36
CA ILE A 148 7.45 0.70 3.55
C ILE A 148 5.94 0.54 3.71
N ALA A 149 5.39 0.83 4.89
CA ALA A 149 3.97 0.70 5.19
C ALA A 149 3.10 1.64 4.33
N ILE A 150 3.50 2.91 4.20
CA ILE A 150 2.68 3.92 3.51
C ILE A 150 3.39 4.59 2.34
N GLY A 151 4.65 4.25 2.05
CA GLY A 151 5.42 4.88 0.96
C GLY A 151 4.80 4.75 -0.43
N TRP A 152 3.96 3.73 -0.65
CA TRP A 152 3.19 3.59 -1.89
C TRP A 152 2.29 4.80 -2.20
N ILE A 153 1.90 5.59 -1.19
CA ILE A 153 1.08 6.81 -1.40
C ILE A 153 1.81 7.83 -2.27
N ASN A 154 3.14 7.91 -2.17
CA ASN A 154 3.96 8.80 -2.98
C ASN A 154 3.89 8.48 -4.48
N TYR A 155 3.55 7.22 -4.80
CA TYR A 155 3.41 6.74 -6.16
C TYR A 155 1.96 6.75 -6.65
N LEU A 156 1.00 6.34 -5.80
CA LEU A 156 -0.41 6.25 -6.20
C LEU A 156 -1.13 7.60 -6.21
N ILE A 157 -0.88 8.51 -5.25
CA ILE A 157 -1.59 9.79 -5.19
C ILE A 157 -1.40 10.60 -6.49
N PRO A 158 -0.19 10.76 -7.05
CA PRO A 158 -0.03 11.51 -8.31
C PRO A 158 -0.75 10.90 -9.51
N ILE A 159 -0.94 9.59 -9.52
CA ILE A 159 -1.71 8.91 -10.57
C ILE A 159 -3.21 9.19 -10.38
N TRP A 160 -3.68 9.19 -9.13
CA TRP A 160 -5.06 9.58 -8.81
C TRP A 160 -5.35 11.05 -9.09
N GLU A 161 -4.41 11.95 -8.81
CA GLU A 161 -4.48 13.37 -9.17
C GLU A 161 -4.71 13.54 -10.68
N GLU A 162 -3.96 12.79 -11.50
CA GLU A 162 -4.12 12.79 -12.96
C GLU A 162 -5.47 12.24 -13.40
N ILE A 163 -5.90 11.09 -12.86
CA ILE A 163 -7.19 10.48 -13.20
C ILE A 163 -8.36 11.39 -12.82
N ALA A 164 -8.28 12.02 -11.65
CA ALA A 164 -9.34 12.88 -11.13
C ALA A 164 -9.29 14.31 -11.67
N SER A 165 -8.20 14.71 -12.33
CA SER A 165 -7.89 16.10 -12.69
C SER A 165 -7.95 17.05 -11.49
N ILE A 166 -7.42 16.61 -10.34
CA ILE A 166 -7.36 17.41 -9.10
C ILE A 166 -5.94 17.37 -8.55
N GLN A 167 -5.46 18.48 -7.98
CA GLN A 167 -4.16 18.54 -7.30
C GLN A 167 -4.36 18.53 -5.77
N PHE A 168 -3.82 17.52 -5.10
CA PHE A 168 -3.82 17.34 -3.64
C PHE A 168 -2.46 17.71 -3.03
N LEU A 169 -1.38 17.17 -3.58
CA LEU A 169 -0.01 17.37 -3.13
C LEU A 169 0.56 18.67 -3.73
N ASP A 170 0.09 19.80 -3.24
CA ASP A 170 0.73 21.10 -3.47
C ASP A 170 2.04 21.19 -2.65
N PRO A 171 3.22 21.34 -3.29
CA PRO A 171 4.49 21.49 -2.60
C PRO A 171 4.55 22.64 -1.58
N LYS A 172 3.72 23.69 -1.76
CA LYS A 172 3.65 24.80 -0.80
C LYS A 172 2.92 24.40 0.48
N ARG A 173 1.91 23.54 0.37
CA ARG A 173 1.09 23.06 1.49
C ARG A 173 1.71 21.83 2.16
N PHE A 174 2.35 20.96 1.38
CA PHE A 174 2.93 19.70 1.83
C PHE A 174 4.42 19.57 1.48
N PRO A 175 5.28 20.50 1.94
CA PRO A 175 6.72 20.49 1.62
C PRO A 175 7.45 19.25 2.16
N ALA A 176 7.10 18.74 3.34
CA ALA A 176 7.78 17.58 3.92
C ALA A 176 7.42 16.29 3.17
N ILE A 177 6.14 16.07 2.85
CA ILE A 177 5.70 14.96 1.98
C ILE A 177 6.34 15.08 0.61
N THR A 178 6.43 16.29 0.04
CA THR A 178 7.08 16.49 -1.27
C THR A 178 8.56 16.11 -1.25
N ALA A 179 9.29 16.53 -0.21
CA ALA A 179 10.69 16.16 -0.03
C ALA A 179 10.84 14.64 0.19
N TRP A 180 9.95 14.04 0.98
CA TRP A 180 9.91 12.61 1.22
C TRP A 180 9.65 11.81 -0.06
N LYS A 181 8.64 12.19 -0.85
CA LYS A 181 8.31 11.59 -2.15
C LYS A 181 9.52 11.51 -3.06
N SER A 182 10.25 12.63 -3.21
CA SER A 182 11.45 12.67 -4.04
C SER A 182 12.46 11.62 -3.60
N LYS A 183 12.83 11.61 -2.31
CA LYS A 183 13.80 10.66 -1.75
C LYS A 183 13.34 9.21 -1.84
N PHE A 184 12.06 8.95 -1.55
CA PHE A 184 11.49 7.61 -1.54
C PHE A 184 11.47 7.00 -2.95
N LEU A 185 11.03 7.77 -3.95
CA LEU A 185 10.93 7.29 -5.34
C LEU A 185 12.29 7.24 -6.05
N ASP A 186 13.28 8.02 -5.61
CA ASP A 186 14.65 7.97 -6.12
C ASP A 186 15.46 6.79 -5.54
N ASN A 187 14.93 6.12 -4.51
CA ASN A 187 15.56 4.94 -3.93
C ASN A 187 15.60 3.79 -4.96
N PRO A 188 16.80 3.27 -5.32
CA PRO A 188 16.92 2.26 -6.38
C PRO A 188 16.05 1.01 -6.16
N LEU A 189 15.97 0.53 -4.91
CA LEU A 189 15.17 -0.64 -4.54
C LEU A 189 13.67 -0.39 -4.69
N ILE A 190 13.22 0.83 -4.38
CA ILE A 190 11.82 1.20 -4.58
C ILE A 190 11.56 1.34 -6.08
N LYS A 191 12.43 2.04 -6.81
CA LYS A 191 12.26 2.31 -8.24
C LYS A 191 12.18 1.03 -9.08
N GLU A 192 12.96 0.01 -8.76
CA GLU A 192 12.95 -1.28 -9.48
C GLU A 192 11.71 -2.14 -9.20
N THR A 193 11.00 -1.90 -8.09
CA THR A 193 9.85 -2.71 -7.65
C THR A 193 8.51 -2.07 -7.97
N LEU A 194 8.49 -0.78 -8.32
CA LEU A 194 7.28 -0.09 -8.70
C LEU A 194 6.75 -0.61 -10.05
N PRO A 195 5.42 -0.71 -10.21
CA PRO A 195 4.84 -1.18 -11.45
C PRO A 195 5.04 -0.11 -12.55
N PRO A 196 4.97 -0.49 -13.84
CA PRO A 196 5.02 0.50 -14.92
C PRO A 196 3.88 1.51 -14.79
N ARG A 197 4.23 2.81 -14.73
CA ARG A 197 3.27 3.90 -14.47
C ARG A 197 2.10 3.90 -15.44
N GLU A 198 2.37 3.77 -16.74
CA GLU A 198 1.34 3.79 -17.79
C GLU A 198 0.36 2.63 -17.64
N LYS A 199 0.88 1.42 -17.37
CA LYS A 199 0.05 0.24 -17.13
C LYS A 199 -0.86 0.46 -15.91
N LEU A 200 -0.32 1.04 -14.84
CA LEU A 200 -1.07 1.35 -13.63
C LEU A 200 -2.13 2.43 -13.85
N LEU A 201 -1.81 3.50 -14.57
CA LEU A 201 -2.75 4.56 -14.92
C LEU A 201 -3.95 3.99 -15.71
N ILE A 202 -3.69 3.18 -16.74
CA ILE A 202 -4.73 2.53 -17.54
C ILE A 202 -5.60 1.64 -16.65
N TYR A 203 -4.98 0.79 -15.82
CA TYR A 203 -5.70 -0.10 -14.91
C TYR A 203 -6.61 0.67 -13.95
N LEU A 204 -6.10 1.70 -13.27
CA LEU A 204 -6.89 2.48 -12.32
C LEU A 204 -8.01 3.26 -13.03
N HIS A 205 -7.75 3.82 -14.21
CA HIS A 205 -8.76 4.51 -15.01
C HIS A 205 -9.90 3.57 -15.44
N GLN A 206 -9.57 2.34 -15.86
CA GLN A 206 -10.58 1.31 -16.15
C GLN A 206 -11.40 0.95 -14.91
N ARG A 207 -10.76 0.84 -13.74
CA ARG A 207 -11.43 0.54 -12.47
C ARG A 207 -12.44 1.61 -12.06
N VAL A 208 -12.14 2.89 -12.32
CA VAL A 208 -13.11 3.99 -12.09
C VAL A 208 -14.31 3.85 -13.01
N LYS A 209 -14.09 3.69 -14.32
CA LYS A 209 -15.18 3.53 -15.31
C LYS A 209 -16.11 2.36 -14.99
N HIS A 210 -15.55 1.22 -14.61
CA HIS A 210 -16.37 0.05 -14.24
C HIS A 210 -17.27 0.34 -13.04
N ARG A 211 -16.78 1.08 -12.03
CA ARG A 211 -17.59 1.45 -10.87
C ARG A 211 -18.73 2.41 -11.22
N GLU A 212 -18.46 3.38 -12.09
CA GLU A 212 -19.48 4.32 -12.57
C GLU A 212 -20.61 3.56 -13.31
N ILE A 213 -20.24 2.64 -14.20
CA ILE A 213 -21.20 1.79 -14.92
C ILE A 213 -22.03 0.94 -13.94
N ASP A 214 -21.38 0.27 -12.98
CA ASP A 214 -22.06 -0.55 -11.98
C ASP A 214 -23.04 0.28 -11.13
N ALA A 215 -22.69 1.51 -10.77
CA ALA A 215 -23.56 2.43 -10.04
C ALA A 215 -24.78 2.84 -10.87
N THR A 216 -24.58 3.21 -12.14
CA THR A 216 -25.70 3.54 -13.06
C THR A 216 -26.65 2.36 -13.26
N ILE A 217 -26.13 1.14 -13.38
CA ILE A 217 -26.97 -0.06 -13.53
C ILE A 217 -27.84 -0.29 -12.28
N ARG A 218 -27.28 -0.07 -11.08
CA ARG A 218 -28.04 -0.20 -9.81
C ARG A 218 -29.15 0.83 -9.72
N GLU A 219 -28.86 2.09 -10.01
CA GLU A 219 -29.85 3.18 -9.98
C GLU A 219 -31.01 2.90 -10.95
N LEU A 220 -30.71 2.46 -12.17
CA LEU A 220 -31.72 2.06 -13.18
C LEU A 220 -32.55 0.84 -12.76
N ALA A 221 -31.99 -0.07 -11.97
CA ALA A 221 -32.71 -1.23 -11.45
C ALA A 221 -33.68 -0.83 -10.32
N GLU A 222 -33.28 0.11 -9.47
CA GLU A 222 -34.11 0.66 -8.38
C GLU A 222 -35.28 1.48 -8.93
N THR A 223 -35.06 2.35 -9.94
CA THR A 223 -36.15 3.14 -10.55
C THR A 223 -37.20 2.29 -11.28
N LYS A 224 -36.83 1.08 -11.73
CA LYS A 224 -37.74 0.13 -12.38
C LYS A 224 -38.55 -0.72 -11.40
N LEU A 225 -38.17 -0.76 -10.13
CA LEU A 225 -38.91 -1.47 -9.08
C LEU A 225 -39.95 -0.56 -8.40
N GLU A 226 -39.81 0.75 -8.55
CA GLU A 226 -40.72 1.76 -7.99
C GLU A 226 -41.85 2.19 -8.95
N ASN A 227 -41.84 1.70 -10.20
CA ASN A 227 -42.87 1.94 -11.23
C ASN A 227 -43.57 0.63 -11.63
#